data_AF-A0A2G6ING5-F1
#
_entry.id   AF-A0A2G6ING5-F1
#
_cell.length_a   1.000
_cell.length_b   1.000
_cell.length_c   1.000
_cell.angle_alpha   90.00
_cell.angle_beta   90.00
_cell.angle_gamma   90.00
#
_symmetry.space_group_name_H-M   'P 1'
#
loop_
_entity.id
_entity.type
_entity.pdbx_description
1 polymer ?
#
loop_
_entity_poly.entity_id
_entity_poly.type
_entity_poly.pdbx_seq_one_letter_code
_entity_poly.pdbx_strand_id
1 'polypeptide(L)' 'MLRVAMLLYSILGASLAGTFMIVALVIGQDTARPIIISAVLGFVAAIPLALVVAKKLTA' A
#
# COMPACT_ATOMS: atom_id res chain seq x y z
N MET A 1 0.10 -20.10 -3.08
CA MET A 1 -0.64 -18.85 -2.75
C MET A 1 0.24 -17.81 -2.06
N LEU A 2 0.92 -18.10 -0.94
CA LEU A 2 1.79 -17.12 -0.23
C LEU A 2 2.88 -16.49 -1.12
N ARG A 3 3.47 -17.28 -2.03
CA ARG A 3 4.49 -16.78 -2.98
C ARG A 3 3.95 -15.71 -3.93
N VAL A 4 2.73 -15.90 -4.45
CA VAL A 4 2.03 -14.94 -5.32
C VAL A 4 1.60 -13.71 -4.51
N ALA A 5 1.07 -13.93 -3.31
CA ALA A 5 0.69 -12.85 -2.39
C ALA A 5 1.89 -11.96 -2.00
N MET A 6 3.08 -12.53 -1.76
CA MET A 6 4.31 -11.75 -1.48
C MET A 6 4.76 -10.93 -2.68
N LEU A 7 4.72 -11.50 -3.89
CA LEU A 7 5.02 -10.77 -5.12
C LEU A 7 4.07 -9.59 -5.32
N LEU A 8 2.76 -9.84 -5.16
CA LEU A 8 1.74 -8.80 -5.20
C LEU A 8 1.94 -7.75 -4.09
N TYR A 9 2.31 -8.18 -2.88
CA TYR A 9 2.54 -7.28 -1.77
C TYR A 9 3.71 -6.31 -2.02
N SER A 10 4.80 -6.77 -2.66
CA SER A 10 5.92 -5.91 -3.01
C SER A 10 5.49 -4.75 -3.93
N ILE A 11 4.68 -5.07 -4.95
CA ILE A 11 4.20 -4.08 -5.93
C ILE A 11 3.10 -3.20 -5.29
N LEU A 12 2.08 -3.82 -4.70
CA LEU A 12 0.95 -3.12 -4.07
C LEU A 12 1.41 -2.25 -2.90
N GLY A 13 2.38 -2.70 -2.12
CA GLY A 13 2.93 -1.97 -0.98
C GLY A 13 3.56 -0.65 -1.41
N ALA A 14 4.43 -0.69 -2.43
CA ALA A 14 5.04 0.52 -2.99
C ALA A 14 3.99 1.43 -3.65
N SER A 15 3.07 0.87 -4.44
CA SER A 15 2.03 1.64 -5.13
C SER A 15 1.07 2.33 -4.14
N LEU A 16 0.53 1.60 -3.15
CA LEU A 16 -0.38 2.16 -2.14
C LEU A 16 0.32 3.18 -1.25
N ALA A 17 1.56 2.91 -0.82
CA ALA A 17 2.33 3.89 -0.06
C ALA A 17 2.49 5.20 -0.85
N GLY A 18 2.80 5.11 -2.15
CA GLY A 18 2.86 6.27 -3.05
C GLY A 18 1.52 6.99 -3.20
N THR A 19 0.42 6.27 -3.41
CA THR A 19 -0.91 6.88 -3.51
C THR A 19 -1.30 7.63 -2.23
N PHE A 20 -1.04 7.04 -1.06
CA PHE A 20 -1.31 7.69 0.22
C PHE A 20 -0.42 8.92 0.46
N MET A 21 0.84 8.89 0.06
CA MET A 21 1.70 10.08 0.07
C MET A 21 1.13 11.19 -0.82
N ILE A 22 0.66 10.87 -2.04
CA ILE A 22 0.03 11.86 -2.93
C ILE A 22 -1.20 12.47 -2.25
N VAL A 23 -2.05 11.65 -1.62
CA VAL A 23 -3.22 12.15 -0.88
C VAL A 23 -2.81 13.09 0.26
N ALA A 24 -1.75 12.77 1.01
CA ALA A 24 -1.25 13.65 2.07
C ALA A 24 -0.81 15.01 1.50
N LEU A 25 -0.06 15.01 0.39
CA LEU A 25 0.38 16.24 -0.28
C LEU A 25 -0.79 17.05 -0.85
N VAL A 26 -1.81 16.40 -1.40
CA VAL A 26 -3.01 17.08 -1.93
C VAL A 26 -3.81 17.78 -0.82
N ILE A 27 -3.78 17.25 0.41
CA ILE A 27 -4.42 17.86 1.58
C ILE A 27 -3.50 18.93 2.24
N GLY A 28 -2.34 19.24 1.64
CA GLY A 28 -1.39 20.23 2.13
C GLY A 28 -0.54 19.75 3.31
N GLN A 29 -0.41 18.43 3.50
CA GLN A 29 0.44 17.83 4.53
C GLN A 29 1.86 17.63 3.99
N ASP A 30 2.61 18.73 3.90
CA ASP A 30 3.95 18.75 3.27
C ASP A 30 5.09 18.39 4.23
N THR A 31 4.77 18.21 5.51
CA THR A 31 5.79 17.88 6.52
C THR A 31 6.19 16.40 6.46
N ALA A 32 7.46 16.11 6.76
CA ALA A 32 8.00 14.74 6.68
C ALA A 32 7.20 13.73 7.52
N ARG A 33 6.70 14.17 8.68
CA ARG A 33 5.99 13.31 9.64
C ARG A 33 4.66 12.76 9.09
N PRO A 34 3.70 13.58 8.61
CA PRO A 34 2.47 13.07 8.00
C PRO A 34 2.71 12.27 6.73
N ILE A 35 3.72 12.63 5.92
CA ILE A 35 4.10 11.87 4.71
C ILE A 35 4.54 10.44 5.07
N ILE A 36 5.37 10.29 6.10
CA ILE A 36 5.81 8.97 6.56
C ILE A 36 4.62 8.18 7.13
N ILE A 37 3.74 8.84 7.91
CA ILE A 37 2.55 8.19 8.46
C ILE A 37 1.62 7.70 7.34
N SER A 38 1.39 8.51 6.30
CA SER A 38 0.56 8.10 5.16
C SER A 38 1.18 6.94 4.39
N ALA A 39 2.50 6.92 4.21
CA ALA A 39 3.20 5.82 3.57
C ALA A 39 3.08 4.51 4.36
N VAL A 40 3.26 4.57 5.69
CA VAL A 40 3.09 3.41 6.57
C VAL A 40 1.65 2.91 6.56
N LEU A 41 0.67 3.80 6.58
CA LEU A 41 -0.75 3.43 6.45
C LEU A 41 -1.04 2.74 5.12
N GLY A 42 -0.50 3.25 4.00
CA GLY A 42 -0.61 2.62 2.69
C GLY A 42 0.05 1.25 2.63
N PHE A 43 1.20 1.07 3.28
CA PHE A 43 1.91 -0.20 3.35
C PHE A 43 1.14 -1.25 4.18
N VAL A 44 0.60 -0.84 5.34
CA VAL A 44 -0.24 -1.73 6.17
C VAL A 44 -1.53 -2.10 5.43
N ALA A 45 -2.15 -1.15 4.71
CA ALA A 45 -3.33 -1.42 3.89
C ALA A 45 -3.05 -2.37 2.71
N ALA A 46 -1.80 -2.43 2.23
CA ALA A 46 -1.41 -3.35 1.15
C ALA A 46 -1.41 -4.82 1.58
N ILE A 47 -1.27 -5.14 2.88
CA ILE A 47 -1.27 -6.51 3.41
C ILE A 47 -2.62 -7.21 3.15
N PRO A 48 -3.77 -6.69 3.63
CA PRO A 48 -5.06 -7.31 3.35
C PRO A 48 -5.42 -7.26 1.86
N LEU A 49 -5.03 -6.20 1.14
CA LEU A 49 -5.29 -6.11 -0.31
C LEU A 49 -4.57 -7.23 -1.09
N ALA A 50 -3.30 -7.48 -0.79
CA ALA A 50 -2.52 -8.53 -1.44
C ALA A 50 -3.14 -9.92 -1.22
N LEU A 51 -3.68 -10.19 -0.02
CA LEU A 51 -4.38 -11.45 0.27
C LEU A 51 -5.69 -11.59 -0.51
N VAL A 52 -6.51 -10.53 -0.56
CA VAL A 52 -7.78 -10.53 -1.30
C VAL A 52 -7.55 -10.72 -2.79
N VAL A 53 -6.58 -10.00 -3.38
CA VAL A 53 -6.27 -10.10 -4.80
C VAL A 53 -5.67 -11.47 -5.13
N ALA A 54 -4.74 -11.98 -4.31
CA ALA A 54 -4.18 -13.32 -4.52
C ALA A 54 -5.25 -14.43 -4.44
N LYS A 55 -6.24 -14.27 -3.57
CA LYS A 55 -7.38 -15.20 -3.45
C LYS A 55 -8.27 -15.17 -4.69
N LYS A 56 -8.50 -14.00 -5.28
CA LYS A 56 -9.26 -13.85 -6.53
C LYS A 56 -8.52 -14.38 -7.76
N LEU A 57 -7.19 -14.34 -7.77
CA LEU A 57 -6.40 -14.82 -8.90
C LEU A 57 -6.21 -16.34 -8.92
N THR A 58 -6.40 -17.00 -7.77
CA THR A 58 -6.20 -18.45 -7.61
C THR A 58 -7.53 -19.22 -7.56
N ALA A 59 -8.67 -18.53 -7.50
CA ALA A 59 -10.02 -19.10 -7.53
C ALA A 59 -10.59 -19.02 -8.94
#